data_AF-A0AAJ4SGJ9-F1
#
_entry.id   AF-A0AAJ4SGJ9-F1
#
_cell.length_a   1.000
_cell.length_b   1.000
_cell.length_c   1.000
_cell.angle_alpha   90.00
_cell.angle_beta   90.00
_cell.angle_gamma   90.00
#
_symmetry.space_group_name_H-M   'P 1'
#
loop_
_entity.id
_entity.type
_entity.pdbx_description
1 polymer ?
#
loop_
_entity_poly.entity_id
_entity_poly.type
_entity_poly.pdbx_seq_one_letter_code
_entity_poly.pdbx_strand_id
1 'polypeptide(L)'
;MKRKKNVLKKDQVLYLTRLLDMLKQGFTLLEAIQLLSDQFIQLKKHNLNTTACEIVKETGQLHEILKLFNYPQVIITQIYFGEQYGNLNETLEHSILYLKKIEQVKQRFIKTIQYPALLFSIFFMLLAVVNQTIIPQFTEIYASMNVEISTSLRIITTIFSYLPITILALVLILFLVYLISYMNFMDKEMARKLAIYKKIPIINRYITMYNSYRISRDFSFFIQNGITLTKIIEIYMLQTKDDFLKYIGHSINQSLVSGMTFPNSIKKLGCFESNFIHYINHGENKSKLDLELYYYSLFMLDTLEKTFLKHLKWIQPVVFGVLALLIVTLYLIIILPMLQMVEGIK
;
A
#
# COMPACT_ATOMS: atom_id res chain seq x y z
N MET A 1 12.76 -12.97 -7.50
CA MET A 1 12.86 -13.45 -6.10
C MET A 1 11.46 -13.51 -5.46
N LYS A 2 10.96 -14.68 -5.05
CA LYS A 2 9.69 -14.80 -4.31
C LYS A 2 9.85 -14.08 -2.95
N ARG A 3 9.09 -13.00 -2.70
CA ARG A 3 9.00 -12.38 -1.37
C ARG A 3 8.46 -13.43 -0.38
N LYS A 4 9.33 -14.01 0.45
CA LYS A 4 8.91 -14.92 1.53
C LYS A 4 8.01 -14.13 2.48
N LYS A 5 6.82 -14.66 2.77
CA LYS A 5 5.90 -14.06 3.75
C LYS A 5 6.54 -14.18 5.14
N ASN A 6 6.33 -13.16 5.97
CA ASN A 6 6.78 -13.19 7.36
C ASN A 6 6.20 -14.40 8.09
N VAL A 7 7.05 -15.06 8.88
CA VAL A 7 6.75 -16.33 9.54
C VAL A 7 5.74 -16.15 10.68
N LEU A 8 5.88 -15.08 11.47
CA LEU A 8 5.03 -14.77 12.63
C LEU A 8 3.68 -14.15 12.23
N LYS A 9 3.53 -13.66 10.99
CA LYS A 9 2.27 -13.09 10.45
C LYS A 9 1.63 -12.04 11.37
N LYS A 10 0.57 -12.39 12.11
CA LYS A 10 -0.16 -11.50 13.02
C LYS A 10 0.58 -11.30 14.36
N ASP A 11 1.46 -12.22 14.69
CA ASP A 11 2.12 -12.27 15.99
C ASP A 11 3.41 -11.43 16.02
N GLN A 12 3.73 -10.70 14.95
CA GLN A 12 4.93 -9.87 14.86
C GLN A 12 5.02 -8.82 15.98
N VAL A 13 3.92 -8.10 16.19
CA VAL A 13 3.83 -7.05 17.21
C VAL A 13 3.97 -7.68 18.59
N LEU A 14 3.30 -8.82 18.82
CA LEU A 14 3.34 -9.52 20.09
C LEU A 14 4.75 -10.04 20.39
N TYR A 15 5.43 -10.64 19.40
CA TYR A 15 6.79 -11.13 19.53
C TYR A 15 7.75 -10.03 19.94
N LEU A 16 7.76 -8.89 19.22
CA LEU A 16 8.65 -7.77 19.56
C LEU A 16 8.28 -7.13 20.91
N THR A 17 6.99 -7.07 21.25
CA THR A 17 6.55 -6.52 22.55
C THR A 17 7.08 -7.40 23.70
N ARG A 18 6.91 -8.72 23.61
CA ARG A 18 7.42 -9.65 24.61
C ARG A 18 8.95 -9.64 24.69
N LEU A 19 9.62 -9.55 23.54
CA LEU A 19 11.08 -9.42 23.49
C LEU A 19 11.54 -8.16 24.22
N LEU A 20 10.92 -7.01 23.94
CA LEU A 20 11.23 -5.75 24.62
C LEU A 20 10.99 -5.84 26.14
N ASP A 21 9.87 -6.43 26.56
CA ASP A 21 9.54 -6.62 27.98
C ASP A 21 10.62 -7.43 28.70
N MET A 22 11.10 -8.52 28.08
CA MET A 22 12.15 -9.37 28.64
C MET A 22 13.51 -8.68 28.69
N LEU A 23 13.89 -7.96 27.63
CA LEU A 23 15.13 -7.18 27.62
C LEU A 23 15.11 -6.08 28.68
N LYS A 24 13.95 -5.41 28.88
CA LYS A 24 13.77 -4.42 29.96
C LYS A 24 13.85 -5.05 31.36
N GLN A 25 13.50 -6.33 31.50
CA GLN A 25 13.62 -7.10 32.75
C GLN A 25 15.04 -7.67 32.99
N GLY A 26 15.98 -7.44 32.08
CA GLY A 26 17.38 -7.85 32.24
C GLY A 26 17.73 -9.23 31.67
N PHE A 27 16.82 -9.89 30.96
CA PHE A 27 17.14 -11.11 30.23
C PHE A 27 18.13 -10.81 29.10
N THR A 28 19.09 -11.71 28.88
CA THR A 28 19.94 -11.64 27.70
C THR A 28 19.13 -11.89 26.42
N LEU A 29 19.62 -11.40 25.29
CA LEU A 29 18.97 -11.61 23.99
C LEU A 29 18.76 -13.11 23.69
N LEU A 30 19.75 -13.94 24.05
CA LEU A 30 19.70 -15.39 23.85
C LEU A 30 18.60 -16.04 24.70
N GLU A 31 18.53 -15.73 25.99
CA GLU A 31 17.49 -16.25 26.89
C GLU A 31 16.09 -15.83 26.43
N ALA A 32 15.94 -14.55 26.06
CA ALA A 32 14.67 -14.03 25.58
C ALA A 32 14.19 -14.77 24.32
N ILE A 33 15.09 -14.99 23.36
CA ILE A 33 14.76 -15.72 22.13
C ILE A 33 14.42 -17.17 22.42
N GLN A 34 15.19 -17.85 23.27
CA GLN A 34 14.91 -19.24 23.64
C GLN A 34 13.50 -19.38 24.24
N LEU A 35 13.15 -18.53 25.21
CA LEU A 35 11.83 -18.55 25.84
C LEU A 35 10.69 -18.18 24.88
N LEU A 36 10.89 -17.18 24.02
CA LEU A 36 9.88 -16.82 23.02
C LEU A 36 9.71 -17.92 21.96
N SER A 37 10.79 -18.59 21.60
CA SER A 37 10.76 -19.68 20.64
C SER A 37 9.84 -20.83 21.07
N ASP A 38 9.60 -20.97 22.38
CA ASP A 38 8.66 -21.92 22.94
C ASP A 38 7.20 -21.50 22.87
N GLN A 39 6.94 -20.19 22.91
CA GLN A 39 5.60 -19.61 22.93
C GLN A 39 4.98 -19.47 21.53
N PHE A 40 5.79 -19.33 20.48
CA PHE A 40 5.28 -19.10 19.11
C PHE A 40 5.35 -20.37 18.25
N ILE A 41 4.19 -21.00 18.04
CA ILE A 41 4.02 -22.25 17.27
C ILE A 41 4.59 -22.13 15.84
N GLN A 42 4.51 -20.96 15.21
CA GLN A 42 4.98 -20.74 13.85
C GLN A 42 6.51 -20.85 13.73
N LEU A 43 7.25 -20.48 14.78
CA LEU A 43 8.70 -20.61 14.79
C LEU A 43 9.12 -22.09 14.92
N LYS A 44 8.41 -22.85 15.77
CA LYS A 44 8.52 -24.31 15.87
C LYS A 44 8.21 -25.01 14.55
N LYS A 45 7.12 -24.64 13.89
CA LYS A 45 6.68 -25.24 12.61
C LYS A 45 7.72 -25.10 11.49
N HIS A 46 8.52 -24.03 11.51
CA HIS A 46 9.53 -23.76 10.50
C HIS A 46 10.95 -24.15 10.94
N ASN A 47 11.11 -24.82 12.10
CA ASN A 47 12.40 -25.17 12.69
C ASN A 47 13.38 -23.99 12.76
N LEU A 48 12.86 -22.77 13.00
CA LEU A 48 13.70 -21.57 13.00
C LEU A 48 14.32 -21.29 14.37
N ASN A 49 13.89 -22.01 15.42
CA ASN A 49 14.32 -21.79 16.79
C ASN A 49 15.81 -22.05 16.97
N THR A 50 16.29 -23.20 16.47
CA THR A 50 17.70 -23.60 16.55
C THR A 50 18.58 -22.62 15.79
N THR A 51 18.22 -22.31 14.54
CA THR A 51 18.95 -21.35 13.70
C THR A 51 18.95 -19.94 14.31
N ALA A 52 17.84 -19.48 14.89
CA ALA A 52 17.80 -18.18 15.55
C ALA A 52 18.73 -18.14 16.77
N CYS A 53 18.77 -19.20 17.57
CA CYS A 53 19.67 -19.29 18.73
C CYS A 53 21.14 -19.36 18.31
N GLU A 54 21.46 -20.10 17.24
CA GLU A 54 22.81 -20.18 16.66
C GLU A 54 23.29 -18.81 16.20
N ILE A 55 22.48 -18.08 15.43
CA ILE A 55 22.78 -16.72 14.97
C ILE A 55 23.09 -15.80 16.16
N VAL A 56 22.29 -15.84 17.23
CA VAL A 56 22.54 -14.99 18.42
C VAL A 56 23.86 -15.34 19.08
N LYS A 57 24.20 -16.63 19.18
CA LYS A 57 25.45 -17.06 19.79
C LYS A 57 26.67 -16.61 18.97
N GLU A 58 26.53 -16.57 17.65
CA GLU A 58 27.60 -16.15 16.74
C GLU A 58 27.74 -14.63 16.64
N THR A 59 26.63 -13.90 16.47
CA THR A 59 26.65 -12.48 16.11
C THR A 59 26.15 -11.55 17.22
N GLY A 60 25.34 -12.06 18.14
CA GLY A 60 24.70 -11.25 19.18
C GLY A 60 23.67 -10.23 18.65
N GLN A 61 23.28 -10.34 17.37
CA GLN A 61 22.51 -9.32 16.65
C GLN A 61 21.08 -9.76 16.40
N LEU A 62 20.10 -9.00 16.90
CA LEU A 62 18.67 -9.23 16.70
C LEU A 62 18.23 -8.96 15.25
N HIS A 63 18.82 -7.99 14.55
CA HIS A 63 18.39 -7.65 13.19
C HIS A 63 18.55 -8.83 12.21
N GLU A 64 19.53 -9.71 12.41
CA GLU A 64 19.74 -10.92 11.62
C GLU A 64 18.63 -11.96 11.82
N ILE A 65 18.10 -12.03 13.02
CA ILE A 65 17.00 -12.91 13.40
C ILE A 65 15.69 -12.40 12.82
N LEU A 66 15.47 -11.09 12.88
CA LEU A 66 14.32 -10.46 12.24
C LEU A 66 14.36 -10.64 10.73
N LYS A 67 15.56 -10.67 10.13
CA LYS A 67 15.77 -11.03 8.72
C LYS A 67 15.42 -12.50 8.45
N LEU A 68 15.81 -13.43 9.32
CA LEU A 68 15.41 -14.84 9.25
C LEU A 68 13.88 -15.00 9.29
N PHE A 69 13.21 -14.26 10.17
CA PHE A 69 11.75 -14.27 10.33
C PHE A 69 11.00 -13.50 9.22
N ASN A 70 11.74 -12.89 8.27
CA ASN A 70 11.24 -12.04 7.19
C ASN A 70 10.41 -10.85 7.70
N TYR A 71 10.89 -10.13 8.72
CA TYR A 71 10.32 -8.83 9.09
C TYR A 71 10.44 -7.81 7.96
N PRO A 72 9.59 -6.77 7.94
CA PRO A 72 9.73 -5.67 6.99
C PRO A 72 11.16 -5.10 7.05
N GLN A 73 11.75 -4.83 5.88
CA GLN A 73 13.12 -4.29 5.79
C GLN A 73 13.31 -3.03 6.63
N VAL A 74 12.27 -2.19 6.75
CA VAL A 74 12.27 -0.99 7.61
C VAL A 74 12.59 -1.34 9.06
N ILE A 75 11.94 -2.37 9.62
CA ILE A 75 12.18 -2.80 11.01
C ILE A 75 13.59 -3.37 11.18
N ILE A 76 14.01 -4.21 10.23
CA ILE A 76 15.36 -4.80 10.27
C ILE A 76 16.41 -3.69 10.27
N THR A 77 16.25 -2.69 9.42
CA THR A 77 17.15 -1.54 9.33
C THR A 77 17.12 -0.71 10.60
N GLN A 78 15.95 -0.41 11.17
CA GLN A 78 15.84 0.33 12.44
C GLN A 78 16.58 -0.40 13.56
N ILE A 79 16.32 -1.70 13.74
CA ILE A 79 16.92 -2.53 14.78
C ILE A 79 18.43 -2.63 14.63
N TYR A 80 18.93 -2.82 13.40
CA TYR A 80 20.37 -2.77 13.11
C TYR A 80 20.99 -1.48 13.66
N PHE A 81 20.34 -0.34 13.47
CA PHE A 81 20.86 0.93 14.01
C PHE A 81 20.74 1.02 15.52
N GLY A 82 19.64 0.55 16.11
CA GLY A 82 19.50 0.47 17.56
C GLY A 82 20.62 -0.36 18.20
N GLU A 83 21.06 -1.44 17.56
CA GLU A 83 22.18 -2.26 18.01
C GLU A 83 23.53 -1.54 17.86
N GLN A 84 23.80 -0.93 16.72
CA GLN A 84 25.09 -0.24 16.47
C GLN A 84 25.30 0.97 17.38
N TYR A 85 24.22 1.65 17.78
CA TYR A 85 24.28 2.87 18.58
C TYR A 85 23.84 2.69 20.04
N GLY A 86 23.61 1.45 20.49
CA GLY A 86 23.32 1.14 21.90
C GLY A 86 21.90 1.49 22.38
N ASN A 87 20.99 1.90 21.49
CA ASN A 87 19.62 2.29 21.82
C ASN A 87 18.58 1.24 21.40
N LEU A 88 18.91 -0.04 21.57
CA LEU A 88 18.06 -1.16 21.12
C LEU A 88 16.65 -1.12 21.73
N ASN A 89 16.53 -0.83 23.03
CA ASN A 89 15.25 -0.81 23.73
C ASN A 89 14.30 0.27 23.19
N GLU A 90 14.79 1.50 23.03
CA GLU A 90 14.02 2.61 22.44
C GLU A 90 13.65 2.31 20.98
N THR A 91 14.60 1.79 20.21
CA THR A 91 14.38 1.41 18.82
C THR A 91 13.31 0.31 18.68
N LEU A 92 13.32 -0.69 19.57
CA LEU A 92 12.28 -1.72 19.63
C LEU A 92 10.92 -1.11 19.94
N GLU A 93 10.84 -0.17 20.89
CA GLU A 93 9.61 0.53 21.24
C GLU A 93 9.02 1.30 20.05
N HIS A 94 9.86 2.07 19.35
CA HIS A 94 9.48 2.75 18.11
C HIS A 94 9.05 1.78 17.00
N SER A 95 9.75 0.67 16.84
CA SER A 95 9.43 -0.37 15.85
C SER A 95 8.07 -1.03 16.13
N ILE A 96 7.76 -1.29 17.40
CA ILE A 96 6.47 -1.84 17.84
C ILE A 96 5.34 -0.86 17.54
N LEU A 97 5.50 0.42 17.90
CA LEU A 97 4.50 1.46 17.63
C LEU A 97 4.24 1.60 16.12
N TYR A 98 5.29 1.54 15.31
CA TYR A 98 5.19 1.57 13.86
C TYR A 98 4.39 0.38 13.31
N LEU A 99 4.70 -0.85 13.75
CA LEU A 99 3.96 -2.04 13.32
C LEU A 99 2.49 -1.99 13.75
N LYS A 100 2.21 -1.53 14.98
CA LYS A 100 0.83 -1.31 15.46
C LYS A 100 0.08 -0.33 14.56
N LYS A 101 0.73 0.78 14.17
CA LYS A 101 0.11 1.78 13.28
C LYS A 101 -0.16 1.20 11.89
N ILE A 102 0.77 0.43 11.32
CA ILE A 102 0.53 -0.28 10.05
C ILE A 102 -0.66 -1.22 10.16
N GLU A 103 -0.74 -1.98 11.24
CA GLU A 103 -1.84 -2.92 11.46
C GLU A 103 -3.18 -2.18 11.57
N GLN A 104 -3.24 -1.07 12.29
CA GLN A 104 -4.44 -0.22 12.36
C GLN A 104 -4.86 0.29 10.97
N VAL A 105 -3.92 0.81 10.18
CA VAL A 105 -4.19 1.28 8.81
C VAL A 105 -4.71 0.13 7.94
N LYS A 106 -4.09 -1.05 8.04
CA LYS A 106 -4.52 -2.25 7.31
C LYS A 106 -5.94 -2.69 7.73
N GLN A 107 -6.25 -2.69 9.02
CA GLN A 107 -7.58 -3.05 9.50
C GLN A 107 -8.65 -2.06 9.01
N ARG A 108 -8.37 -0.75 9.05
CA ARG A 108 -9.26 0.29 8.51
C ARG A 108 -9.46 0.11 7.00
N PHE A 109 -8.40 -0.18 6.28
CA PHE A 109 -8.44 -0.47 4.85
C PHE A 109 -9.34 -1.68 4.55
N ILE A 110 -9.16 -2.80 5.26
CA ILE A 110 -10.00 -4.00 5.08
C ILE A 110 -11.47 -3.69 5.37
N LYS A 111 -11.75 -3.00 6.48
CA LYS A 111 -13.12 -2.57 6.83
C LYS A 111 -13.75 -1.68 5.76
N THR A 112 -12.95 -0.79 5.15
CA THR A 112 -13.45 0.13 4.11
C THR A 112 -13.75 -0.60 2.80
N ILE A 113 -12.94 -1.61 2.42
CA ILE A 113 -13.14 -2.36 1.17
C ILE A 113 -14.24 -3.41 1.28
N GLN A 114 -14.56 -3.87 2.48
CA GLN A 114 -15.59 -4.89 2.69
C GLN A 114 -16.95 -4.49 2.11
N TYR A 115 -17.37 -3.23 2.29
CA TYR A 115 -18.64 -2.74 1.77
C TYR A 115 -18.68 -2.65 0.23
N PRO A 116 -17.72 -1.99 -0.46
CA PRO A 116 -17.64 -2.04 -1.92
C PRO A 116 -17.55 -3.47 -2.48
N ALA A 117 -16.83 -4.38 -1.83
CA ALA A 117 -16.72 -5.77 -2.28
C ALA A 117 -18.07 -6.49 -2.27
N LEU A 118 -18.87 -6.31 -1.21
CA LEU A 118 -20.22 -6.84 -1.13
C LEU A 118 -21.13 -6.21 -2.20
N LEU A 119 -21.05 -4.89 -2.39
CA LEU A 119 -21.82 -4.17 -3.40
C LEU A 119 -21.50 -4.67 -4.82
N PHE A 120 -20.22 -4.85 -5.17
CA PHE A 120 -19.80 -5.44 -6.44
C PHE A 120 -20.30 -6.88 -6.60
N SER A 121 -20.26 -7.69 -5.53
CA SER A 121 -20.78 -9.07 -5.57
C SER A 121 -22.26 -9.10 -5.95
N ILE A 122 -23.08 -8.25 -5.31
CA ILE A 122 -24.52 -8.15 -5.62
C ILE A 122 -24.72 -7.62 -7.04
N PHE A 123 -23.95 -6.60 -7.45
CA PHE A 123 -24.00 -6.02 -8.79
C PHE A 123 -23.73 -7.07 -9.89
N PHE A 124 -22.66 -7.86 -9.76
CA PHE A 124 -22.35 -8.92 -10.73
C PHE A 124 -23.39 -10.04 -10.71
N MET A 125 -23.92 -10.40 -9.53
CA MET A 125 -24.99 -11.39 -9.42
C MET A 125 -26.26 -10.93 -10.15
N LEU A 126 -26.65 -9.68 -9.96
CA LEU A 126 -27.83 -9.09 -10.62
C LEU A 126 -27.62 -9.04 -12.14
N LEU A 127 -26.46 -8.58 -12.61
CA LEU A 127 -26.11 -8.60 -14.04
C LEU A 127 -26.17 -10.00 -14.64
N ALA A 128 -25.70 -11.02 -13.92
CA ALA A 128 -25.75 -12.40 -14.38
C ALA A 128 -27.19 -12.90 -14.55
N VAL A 129 -28.07 -12.63 -13.57
CA VAL A 129 -29.51 -12.97 -13.66
C VAL A 129 -30.14 -12.29 -14.86
N VAL A 130 -29.93 -10.98 -15.02
CA VAL A 130 -30.50 -10.22 -16.14
C VAL A 130 -30.08 -10.80 -17.49
N ASN A 131 -28.79 -11.09 -17.66
CA ASN A 131 -28.25 -11.58 -18.92
C ASN A 131 -28.63 -13.03 -19.23
N GLN A 132 -28.74 -13.89 -18.22
CA GLN A 132 -29.03 -15.32 -18.42
C GLN A 132 -30.52 -15.65 -18.45
N THR A 133 -31.38 -14.88 -17.77
CA THR A 133 -32.81 -15.19 -17.67
C THR A 133 -33.67 -14.12 -18.33
N ILE A 134 -33.51 -12.85 -17.94
CA ILE A 134 -34.45 -11.80 -18.33
C ILE A 134 -34.31 -11.46 -19.82
N ILE A 135 -33.10 -11.13 -20.29
CA ILE A 135 -32.88 -10.76 -21.69
C ILE A 135 -33.34 -11.87 -22.66
N PRO A 136 -32.96 -13.15 -22.47
CA PRO A 136 -33.41 -14.23 -23.37
C PRO A 136 -34.93 -14.38 -23.43
N GLN A 137 -35.61 -14.39 -22.28
CA GLN A 137 -37.07 -14.52 -22.21
C GLN A 137 -37.77 -13.39 -22.98
N PHE A 138 -37.28 -12.15 -22.83
CA PHE A 138 -37.84 -11.04 -23.59
C PHE A 138 -37.56 -11.14 -25.09
N THR A 139 -36.37 -11.57 -25.49
CA THR A 139 -36.09 -11.77 -26.92
C THR A 139 -36.99 -12.84 -27.55
N GLU A 140 -37.33 -13.89 -26.82
CA GLU A 140 -38.29 -14.92 -27.26
C GLU A 140 -39.71 -14.35 -27.41
N ILE A 141 -40.16 -13.53 -26.45
CA ILE A 141 -41.47 -12.87 -26.52
C ILE A 141 -41.54 -11.93 -27.74
N TYR A 142 -40.54 -11.08 -27.95
CA TYR A 142 -40.50 -10.18 -29.12
C TYR A 142 -40.49 -10.96 -30.44
N ALA A 143 -39.72 -12.06 -30.50
CA ALA A 143 -39.71 -12.93 -31.68
C ALA A 143 -41.08 -13.58 -31.93
N SER A 144 -41.79 -14.01 -30.87
CA SER A 144 -43.13 -14.61 -30.99
C SER A 144 -44.20 -13.62 -31.46
N MET A 145 -44.02 -12.33 -31.16
CA MET A 145 -44.95 -11.27 -31.54
C MET A 145 -44.68 -10.66 -32.92
N ASN A 146 -43.60 -11.07 -33.60
CA ASN A 146 -43.09 -10.41 -34.81
C ASN A 146 -42.91 -8.88 -34.65
N VAL A 147 -42.67 -8.43 -33.42
CA VAL A 147 -42.44 -7.00 -33.13
C VAL A 147 -40.94 -6.78 -33.08
N GLU A 148 -40.45 -5.86 -33.90
CA GLU A 148 -39.04 -5.46 -33.84
C GLU A 148 -38.75 -4.72 -32.54
N ILE A 149 -37.70 -5.15 -31.85
CA ILE A 149 -37.16 -4.46 -30.69
C ILE A 149 -36.71 -3.07 -31.13
N SER A 150 -37.19 -2.01 -30.47
CA SER A 150 -36.76 -0.64 -30.77
C SER A 150 -35.23 -0.52 -30.71
N THR A 151 -34.65 0.29 -31.61
CA THR A 151 -33.20 0.48 -31.72
C THR A 151 -32.57 0.92 -30.39
N SER A 152 -33.26 1.79 -29.64
CA SER A 152 -32.87 2.20 -28.29
C SER A 152 -32.75 1.03 -27.32
N LEU A 153 -33.73 0.11 -27.31
CA LEU A 153 -33.72 -1.04 -26.41
C LEU A 153 -32.63 -2.04 -26.79
N ARG A 154 -32.42 -2.25 -28.10
CA ARG A 154 -31.36 -3.14 -28.62
C ARG A 154 -29.96 -2.67 -28.25
N ILE A 155 -29.69 -1.36 -28.32
CA ILE A 155 -28.40 -0.79 -27.92
C ILE A 155 -28.17 -1.03 -26.43
N ILE A 156 -29.16 -0.75 -25.60
CA ILE A 156 -29.05 -0.85 -24.16
C ILE A 156 -28.86 -2.31 -23.72
N THR A 157 -29.65 -3.25 -24.25
CA THR A 157 -29.48 -4.69 -23.96
C THR A 157 -28.12 -5.21 -24.38
N THR A 158 -27.60 -4.76 -25.52
CA THR A 158 -26.26 -5.10 -26.00
C THR A 158 -25.17 -4.56 -25.06
N ILE A 159 -25.28 -3.31 -24.59
CA ILE A 159 -24.30 -2.75 -23.65
C ILE A 159 -24.26 -3.59 -22.36
N PHE A 160 -25.43 -3.89 -21.77
CA PHE A 160 -25.50 -4.63 -20.50
C PHE A 160 -25.12 -6.11 -20.63
N SER A 161 -25.37 -6.75 -21.77
CA SER A 161 -24.97 -8.14 -22.00
C SER A 161 -23.45 -8.30 -22.04
N TYR A 162 -22.74 -7.33 -22.66
CA TYR A 162 -21.29 -7.33 -22.72
C TYR A 162 -20.60 -6.63 -21.54
N LEU A 163 -21.34 -5.91 -20.69
CA LEU A 163 -20.77 -5.13 -19.57
C LEU A 163 -19.91 -5.97 -18.61
N PRO A 164 -20.31 -7.19 -18.16
CA PRO A 164 -19.47 -8.02 -17.29
C PRO A 164 -18.16 -8.44 -17.97
N ILE A 165 -18.24 -8.86 -19.23
CA ILE A 165 -17.10 -9.37 -20.01
C ILE A 165 -16.15 -8.23 -20.35
N THR A 166 -16.66 -7.07 -20.73
CA THR A 166 -15.87 -5.86 -21.02
C THR A 166 -15.15 -5.34 -19.78
N ILE A 167 -15.80 -5.33 -18.61
CA ILE A 167 -15.12 -5.00 -17.34
C ILE A 167 -14.01 -6.02 -17.05
N LEU A 168 -14.29 -7.32 -17.17
CA LEU A 168 -13.29 -8.36 -16.92
C LEU A 168 -12.10 -8.27 -17.88
N ALA A 169 -12.37 -8.06 -19.17
CA ALA A 169 -11.35 -7.87 -20.20
C ALA A 169 -10.52 -6.60 -19.95
N LEU A 170 -11.17 -5.49 -19.56
CA LEU A 170 -10.48 -4.25 -19.21
C LEU A 170 -9.57 -4.43 -17.99
N VAL A 171 -10.04 -5.11 -16.94
CA VAL A 171 -9.23 -5.43 -15.77
C VAL A 171 -8.03 -6.30 -16.15
N LEU A 172 -8.22 -7.30 -17.01
CA LEU A 172 -7.17 -8.18 -17.48
C LEU A 172 -6.14 -7.42 -18.35
N ILE A 173 -6.59 -6.54 -19.25
CA ILE A 173 -5.72 -5.68 -20.05
C ILE A 173 -4.91 -4.75 -19.15
N LEU A 174 -5.55 -4.08 -18.18
CA LEU A 174 -4.84 -3.23 -17.23
C LEU A 174 -3.81 -4.02 -16.42
N PHE A 175 -4.13 -5.25 -16.02
CA PHE A 175 -3.22 -6.13 -15.32
C PHE A 175 -2.02 -6.54 -16.19
N LEU A 176 -2.24 -6.88 -17.46
CA LEU A 176 -1.18 -7.18 -18.41
C LEU A 176 -0.29 -5.97 -18.69
N VAL A 177 -0.89 -4.79 -18.93
CA VAL A 177 -0.17 -3.53 -19.09
C VAL A 177 0.66 -3.22 -17.85
N TYR A 178 0.10 -3.45 -16.66
CA TYR A 178 0.83 -3.33 -15.40
C TYR A 178 2.00 -4.31 -15.32
N LEU A 179 1.83 -5.58 -15.67
CA LEU A 179 2.91 -6.57 -15.64
C LEU A 179 4.03 -6.24 -16.63
N ILE A 180 3.68 -5.93 -17.87
CA ILE A 180 4.64 -5.55 -18.92
C ILE A 180 5.38 -4.27 -18.51
N SER A 181 4.64 -3.28 -17.99
CA SER A 181 5.25 -2.06 -17.46
C SER A 181 6.15 -2.38 -16.28
N TYR A 182 5.71 -3.19 -15.32
CA TYR A 182 6.48 -3.55 -14.12
C TYR A 182 7.79 -4.26 -14.48
N MET A 183 7.76 -5.21 -15.42
CA MET A 183 8.95 -5.89 -15.93
C MET A 183 9.91 -4.89 -16.58
N ASN A 184 9.41 -4.06 -17.51
CA ASN A 184 10.22 -3.01 -18.17
C ASN A 184 10.68 -1.89 -17.23
N PHE A 185 10.06 -1.75 -16.05
CA PHE A 185 10.40 -0.74 -15.04
C PHE A 185 11.36 -1.26 -13.98
N MET A 186 11.47 -2.58 -13.76
CA MET A 186 12.40 -3.13 -12.78
C MET A 186 13.84 -2.79 -13.15
N ASP A 187 14.19 -2.88 -14.44
CA ASP A 187 15.57 -2.72 -14.93
C ASP A 187 15.99 -1.27 -15.21
N LYS A 188 15.08 -0.30 -15.07
CA LYS A 188 15.39 1.12 -15.30
C LYS A 188 16.12 1.73 -14.10
N GLU A 189 16.98 2.72 -14.35
CA GLU A 189 17.55 3.55 -13.28
C GLU A 189 16.46 4.30 -12.50
N MET A 190 16.68 4.49 -11.19
CA MET A 190 15.70 5.13 -10.30
C MET A 190 15.33 6.56 -10.77
N ALA A 191 16.29 7.32 -11.29
CA ALA A 191 16.03 8.65 -11.87
C ALA A 191 14.99 8.60 -13.00
N ARG A 192 15.09 7.60 -13.89
CA ARG A 192 14.15 7.39 -14.99
C ARG A 192 12.78 6.92 -14.49
N LYS A 193 12.72 6.11 -13.43
CA LYS A 193 11.44 5.72 -12.80
C LYS A 193 10.72 6.95 -12.25
N LEU A 194 11.42 7.81 -11.50
CA LEU A 194 10.87 9.05 -10.96
C LEU A 194 10.38 10.00 -12.07
N ALA A 195 11.11 10.12 -13.18
CA ALA A 195 10.70 10.92 -14.32
C ALA A 195 9.41 10.43 -14.97
N ILE A 196 9.18 9.11 -15.03
CA ILE A 196 7.94 8.56 -15.58
C ILE A 196 6.77 8.76 -14.61
N TYR A 197 6.99 8.57 -13.31
CA TYR A 197 5.94 8.81 -12.30
C TYR A 197 5.42 10.24 -12.35
N LYS A 198 6.29 11.23 -12.58
CA LYS A 198 5.91 12.63 -12.75
C LYS A 198 4.94 12.88 -13.92
N LYS A 199 4.93 12.03 -14.96
CA LYS A 199 4.05 12.18 -16.12
C LYS A 199 2.60 11.78 -15.83
N ILE A 200 2.34 11.03 -14.76
CA ILE A 200 1.00 10.55 -14.43
C ILE A 200 0.55 11.25 -13.13
N PRO A 201 -0.32 12.28 -13.19
CA PRO A 201 -0.60 13.16 -12.04
C PRO A 201 -1.08 12.42 -10.79
N ILE A 202 -1.91 11.39 -10.95
CA ILE A 202 -2.45 10.59 -9.84
C ILE A 202 -1.32 9.78 -9.19
N ILE A 203 -0.50 9.10 -9.99
CA ILE A 203 0.61 8.28 -9.49
C ILE A 203 1.67 9.19 -8.83
N ASN A 204 2.01 10.30 -9.48
CA ASN A 204 2.93 11.29 -8.94
C ASN A 204 2.50 11.71 -7.53
N ARG A 205 1.23 12.09 -7.35
CA ARG A 205 0.68 12.53 -6.06
C ARG A 205 0.85 11.47 -4.96
N TYR A 206 0.54 10.21 -5.23
CA TYR A 206 0.70 9.16 -4.22
C TYR A 206 2.17 8.87 -3.91
N ILE A 207 3.03 8.88 -4.93
CA ILE A 207 4.46 8.62 -4.77
C ILE A 207 5.15 9.76 -4.03
N THR A 208 4.85 11.03 -4.34
CA THR A 208 5.41 12.19 -3.64
C THR A 208 4.97 12.20 -2.17
N MET A 209 3.70 11.90 -1.89
CA MET A 209 3.20 11.76 -0.53
C MET A 209 3.90 10.62 0.23
N TYR A 210 4.02 9.44 -0.39
CA TYR A 210 4.66 8.27 0.22
C TYR A 210 6.16 8.48 0.46
N ASN A 211 6.87 9.06 -0.51
CA ASN A 211 8.29 9.37 -0.38
C ASN A 211 8.53 10.39 0.74
N SER A 212 7.68 11.42 0.83
CA SER A 212 7.75 12.44 1.89
C SER A 212 7.53 11.83 3.27
N TYR A 213 6.49 10.99 3.42
CA TYR A 213 6.26 10.22 4.64
C TYR A 213 7.46 9.34 5.00
N ARG A 214 7.97 8.58 4.02
CA ARG A 214 9.02 7.60 4.24
C ARG A 214 10.32 8.27 4.69
N ILE A 215 10.78 9.29 3.96
CA ILE A 215 12.05 9.97 4.25
C ILE A 215 11.96 10.75 5.56
N SER A 216 10.86 11.44 5.83
CA SER A 216 10.69 12.16 7.10
C SER A 216 10.69 11.22 8.30
N ARG A 217 9.99 10.08 8.22
CA ARG A 217 10.02 9.05 9.27
C ARG A 217 11.44 8.52 9.50
N ASP A 218 12.13 8.14 8.43
CA ASP A 218 13.45 7.51 8.54
C ASP A 218 14.48 8.50 9.11
N PHE A 219 14.49 9.75 8.63
CA PHE A 219 15.38 10.78 9.15
C PHE A 219 15.04 11.14 10.60
N SER A 220 13.77 11.32 10.93
CA SER A 220 13.33 11.55 12.31
C SER A 220 13.83 10.45 13.24
N PHE A 221 13.62 9.19 12.88
CA PHE A 221 14.07 8.04 13.65
C PHE A 221 15.60 8.05 13.85
N PHE A 222 16.39 8.27 12.81
CA PHE A 222 17.85 8.26 12.94
C PHE A 222 18.38 9.44 13.76
N ILE A 223 17.87 10.65 13.52
CA ILE A 223 18.33 11.85 14.24
C ILE A 223 17.94 11.77 15.72
N GLN A 224 16.75 11.26 16.04
CA GLN A 224 16.32 11.04 17.42
C GLN A 224 17.22 10.04 18.16
N ASN A 225 17.79 9.07 17.45
CA ASN A 225 18.78 8.12 17.97
C ASN A 225 20.23 8.65 17.92
N GLY A 226 20.43 9.96 17.75
CA GLY A 226 21.74 10.60 17.80
C GLY A 226 22.60 10.42 16.54
N ILE A 227 22.04 9.90 15.45
CA ILE A 227 22.78 9.68 14.20
C ILE A 227 22.83 11.00 13.42
N THR A 228 24.04 11.41 13.04
CA THR A 228 24.27 12.64 12.28
C THR A 228 23.73 12.54 10.85
N LEU A 229 23.29 13.66 10.28
CA LEU A 229 22.76 13.75 8.92
C LEU A 229 23.72 13.15 7.88
N THR A 230 25.01 13.46 7.97
CA THR A 230 26.05 12.92 7.09
C THR A 230 26.09 11.40 7.15
N LYS A 231 25.99 10.83 8.35
CA LYS A 231 26.02 9.37 8.52
C LYS A 231 24.77 8.70 7.94
N ILE A 232 23.60 9.31 8.09
CA ILE A 232 22.35 8.86 7.46
C ILE A 232 22.51 8.79 5.93
N ILE A 233 23.15 9.80 5.33
CA ILE A 233 23.38 9.86 3.89
C ILE A 233 24.36 8.77 3.42
N GLU A 234 25.46 8.54 4.15
CA GLU A 234 26.38 7.42 3.90
C GLU A 234 25.66 6.08 3.92
N ILE A 235 24.85 5.85 4.95
CA ILE A 235 24.03 4.66 5.10
C ILE A 235 23.13 4.45 3.88
N TYR A 236 22.50 5.53 3.40
CA TYR A 236 21.61 5.47 2.25
C TYR A 236 22.36 5.08 0.98
N MET A 237 23.55 5.64 0.74
CA MET A 237 24.41 5.27 -0.39
C MET A 237 24.82 3.78 -0.38
N LEU A 238 24.99 3.19 0.80
CA LEU A 238 25.38 1.78 0.98
C LEU A 238 24.21 0.78 0.90
N GLN A 239 22.97 1.25 0.69
CA GLN A 239 21.82 0.35 0.58
C GLN A 239 21.91 -0.56 -0.65
N THR A 240 21.85 -1.88 -0.43
CA THR A 240 21.92 -2.90 -1.50
C THR A 240 20.55 -3.38 -1.98
N LYS A 241 19.50 -3.21 -1.16
CA LYS A 241 18.15 -3.72 -1.44
C LYS A 241 17.15 -2.64 -1.81
N ASP A 242 17.51 -1.37 -1.63
CA ASP A 242 16.61 -0.25 -1.84
C ASP A 242 17.25 0.80 -2.74
N ASP A 243 17.02 0.65 -4.06
CA ASP A 243 17.52 1.57 -5.08
C ASP A 243 17.04 3.01 -4.86
N PHE A 244 15.91 3.20 -4.18
CA PHE A 244 15.36 4.53 -3.93
C PHE A 244 16.18 5.22 -2.86
N LEU A 245 16.42 4.57 -1.73
CA LEU A 245 17.30 5.11 -0.68
C LEU A 245 18.71 5.35 -1.22
N LYS A 246 19.26 4.40 -2.01
CA LYS A 246 20.57 4.54 -2.65
C LYS A 246 20.65 5.78 -3.54
N TYR A 247 19.66 5.98 -4.40
CA TYR A 247 19.58 7.15 -5.28
C TYR A 247 19.47 8.46 -4.50
N ILE A 248 18.64 8.49 -3.45
CA ILE A 248 18.47 9.67 -2.58
C ILE A 248 19.78 10.00 -1.87
N GLY A 249 20.45 8.99 -1.29
CA GLY A 249 21.74 9.15 -0.62
C GLY A 249 22.80 9.77 -1.55
N HIS A 250 22.99 9.21 -2.75
CA HIS A 250 23.96 9.74 -3.72
C HIS A 250 23.61 11.17 -4.16
N SER A 251 22.34 11.45 -4.42
CA SER A 251 21.89 12.76 -4.92
C SER A 251 22.02 13.87 -3.87
N ILE A 252 21.69 13.56 -2.61
CA ILE A 252 21.87 14.49 -1.48
C ILE A 252 23.36 14.71 -1.25
N ASN A 253 24.17 13.63 -1.18
CA ASN A 253 25.61 13.74 -0.98
C ASN A 253 26.28 14.64 -2.04
N GLN A 254 25.96 14.41 -3.32
CA GLN A 254 26.49 15.22 -4.42
C GLN A 254 26.11 16.71 -4.29
N SER A 255 24.89 16.99 -3.85
CA SER A 255 24.40 18.37 -3.67
C SER A 255 25.08 19.06 -2.49
N LEU A 256 25.26 18.36 -1.37
CA LEU A 256 25.98 18.88 -0.20
C LEU A 256 27.46 19.13 -0.50
N VAL A 257 28.13 18.21 -1.21
CA VAL A 257 29.53 18.39 -1.66
C VAL A 257 29.67 19.60 -2.59
N SER A 258 28.64 19.90 -3.38
CA SER A 258 28.60 21.12 -4.22
C SER A 258 28.27 22.42 -3.46
N GLY A 259 28.16 22.38 -2.13
CA GLY A 259 27.89 23.54 -1.27
C GLY A 259 26.40 23.90 -1.14
N MET A 260 25.48 23.06 -1.62
CA MET A 260 24.04 23.29 -1.40
C MET A 260 23.65 22.94 0.04
N THR A 261 22.68 23.66 0.59
CA THR A 261 22.08 23.30 1.88
C THR A 261 21.24 22.03 1.77
N PHE A 262 21.01 21.34 2.89
CA PHE A 262 20.17 20.14 2.92
C PHE A 262 18.72 20.37 2.40
N PRO A 263 18.00 21.44 2.80
CA PRO A 263 16.67 21.75 2.25
C PRO A 263 16.67 21.95 0.73
N ASN A 264 17.69 22.62 0.20
CA ASN A 264 17.83 22.84 -1.24
C ASN A 264 18.18 21.55 -1.99
N SER A 265 18.97 20.66 -1.38
CA SER A 265 19.28 19.34 -1.90
C SER A 265 18.01 18.48 -2.02
N ILE A 266 17.12 18.54 -1.02
CA ILE A 266 15.80 17.87 -1.05
C ILE A 266 14.89 18.49 -2.12
N LYS A 267 14.87 19.82 -2.25
CA LYS A 267 14.09 20.52 -3.27
C LYS A 267 14.48 20.11 -4.69
N LYS A 268 15.79 19.97 -4.96
CA LYS A 268 16.34 19.60 -6.27
C LYS A 268 15.89 18.22 -6.76
N LEU A 269 15.67 17.27 -5.85
CA LEU A 269 15.19 15.92 -6.18
C LEU A 269 13.78 15.93 -6.80
N GLY A 270 12.92 16.85 -6.36
CA GLY A 270 11.56 17.03 -6.89
C GLY A 270 10.69 15.77 -6.82
N CYS A 271 10.94 14.87 -5.88
CA CYS A 271 10.17 13.63 -5.66
C CYS A 271 9.43 13.64 -4.30
N PHE A 272 9.28 14.82 -3.71
CA PHE A 272 8.65 15.09 -2.43
C PHE A 272 7.55 16.15 -2.58
N GLU A 273 6.66 16.22 -1.60
CA GLU A 273 5.68 17.29 -1.48
C GLU A 273 6.37 18.65 -1.27
N SER A 274 5.77 19.72 -1.82
CA SER A 274 6.33 21.07 -1.74
C SER A 274 6.46 21.57 -0.30
N ASN A 275 5.53 21.16 0.58
CA ASN A 275 5.54 21.52 1.98
C ASN A 275 6.66 20.85 2.79
N PHE A 276 7.27 19.77 2.28
CA PHE A 276 8.33 19.04 3.00
C PHE A 276 9.51 19.95 3.34
N ILE A 277 9.91 20.82 2.40
CA ILE A 277 11.04 21.73 2.55
C ILE A 277 10.80 22.73 3.70
N HIS A 278 9.55 23.16 3.91
CA HIS A 278 9.21 24.08 5.01
C HIS A 278 9.45 23.44 6.38
N TYR A 279 9.09 22.16 6.56
CA TYR A 279 9.36 21.43 7.80
C TYR A 279 10.86 21.23 8.04
N ILE A 280 11.63 20.93 6.99
CA ILE A 280 13.09 20.81 7.12
C ILE A 280 13.71 22.14 7.53
N ASN A 281 13.40 23.24 6.81
CA ASN A 281 13.90 24.58 7.13
C ASN A 281 13.56 24.99 8.57
N HIS A 282 12.31 24.76 8.99
CA HIS A 282 11.85 25.09 10.33
C HIS A 282 12.57 24.27 11.41
N GLY A 283 12.76 22.96 11.16
CA GLY A 283 13.49 22.06 12.05
C GLY A 283 14.97 22.39 12.17
N GLU A 284 15.64 22.72 11.06
CA GLU A 284 17.04 23.16 11.07
C GLU A 284 17.22 24.46 11.86
N ASN A 285 16.38 25.47 11.59
CA ASN A 285 16.46 26.77 12.25
C ASN A 285 16.21 26.70 13.77
N LYS A 286 15.42 25.72 14.23
CA LYS A 286 15.13 25.50 15.65
C LYS A 286 15.97 24.40 16.29
N SER A 287 16.90 23.80 15.55
CA SER A 287 17.67 22.62 15.98
C SER A 287 16.79 21.48 16.51
N LYS A 288 15.61 21.30 15.93
CA LYS A 288 14.58 20.30 16.29
C LYS A 288 14.10 19.52 15.07
N LEU A 289 15.05 19.18 14.18
CA LEU A 289 14.77 18.52 12.92
C LEU A 289 14.14 17.13 13.10
N ASP A 290 14.57 16.39 14.11
CA ASP A 290 14.01 15.10 14.54
C ASP A 290 12.50 15.19 14.82
N LEU A 291 12.08 16.16 15.64
CA LEU A 291 10.69 16.36 16.06
C LEU A 291 9.83 16.88 14.91
N GLU A 292 10.32 17.84 14.13
CA GLU A 292 9.58 18.37 12.98
C GLU A 292 9.34 17.30 11.92
N LEU A 293 10.34 16.48 11.63
CA LEU A 293 10.21 15.36 10.70
C LEU A 293 9.30 14.25 11.25
N TYR A 294 9.28 14.03 12.57
CA TYR A 294 8.35 13.10 13.22
C TYR A 294 6.90 13.53 12.96
N TYR A 295 6.54 14.77 13.32
CA TYR A 295 5.20 15.29 13.13
C TYR A 295 4.79 15.34 11.67
N TYR A 296 5.71 15.74 10.79
CA TYR A 296 5.48 15.72 9.35
C TYR A 296 5.21 14.30 8.83
N SER A 297 5.92 13.29 9.32
CA SER A 297 5.67 11.90 8.93
C SER A 297 4.26 11.44 9.34
N LEU A 298 3.79 11.79 10.54
CA LEU A 298 2.43 11.48 11.00
C LEU A 298 1.38 12.20 10.15
N PHE A 299 1.60 13.49 9.86
CA PHE A 299 0.74 14.29 9.00
C PHE A 299 0.63 13.68 7.59
N MET A 300 1.75 13.26 7.00
CA MET A 300 1.76 12.64 5.67
C MET A 300 1.10 11.27 5.66
N LEU A 301 1.27 10.46 6.71
CA LEU A 301 0.59 9.18 6.84
C LEU A 301 -0.93 9.35 6.91
N ASP A 302 -1.41 10.30 7.72
CA ASP A 302 -2.84 10.64 7.81
C ASP A 302 -3.39 11.21 6.49
N THR A 303 -2.61 12.05 5.80
CA THR A 303 -2.97 12.60 4.49
C THR A 303 -3.08 11.50 3.42
N LEU A 304 -2.16 10.54 3.41
CA LEU A 304 -2.20 9.36 2.55
C LEU A 304 -3.45 8.52 2.81
N GLU A 305 -3.75 8.23 4.09
CA GLU A 305 -4.92 7.47 4.51
C GLU A 305 -6.22 8.19 4.07
N LYS A 306 -6.36 9.49 4.37
CA LYS A 306 -7.53 10.29 4.01
C LYS A 306 -7.74 10.38 2.50
N THR A 307 -6.66 10.60 1.74
CA THR A 307 -6.73 10.68 0.28
C THR A 307 -7.22 9.34 -0.29
N PHE A 308 -6.63 8.23 0.16
CA PHE A 308 -7.04 6.91 -0.27
C PHE A 308 -8.52 6.61 0.05
N LEU A 309 -8.96 6.89 1.29
CA LEU A 309 -10.35 6.71 1.71
C LEU A 309 -11.32 7.59 0.92
N LYS A 310 -10.93 8.82 0.58
CA LYS A 310 -11.73 9.73 -0.26
C LYS A 310 -11.99 9.12 -1.62
N HIS A 311 -10.97 8.56 -2.27
CA HIS A 311 -11.13 7.92 -3.57
C HIS A 311 -12.00 6.67 -3.51
N LEU A 312 -11.88 5.86 -2.44
CA LEU A 312 -12.78 4.70 -2.25
C LEU A 312 -14.25 5.10 -2.12
N LYS A 313 -14.57 6.23 -1.47
CA LYS A 313 -15.95 6.70 -1.32
C LYS A 313 -16.65 7.00 -2.66
N TRP A 314 -15.90 7.37 -3.70
CA TRP A 314 -16.47 7.63 -5.04
C TRP A 314 -16.96 6.36 -5.75
N ILE A 315 -16.48 5.19 -5.35
CA ILE A 315 -16.90 3.92 -5.95
C ILE A 315 -18.40 3.70 -5.75
N GLN A 316 -18.93 4.02 -4.57
CA GLN A 316 -20.32 3.76 -4.22
C GLN A 316 -21.34 4.52 -5.10
N PRO A 317 -21.24 5.86 -5.28
CA PRO A 317 -22.11 6.59 -6.20
C PRO A 317 -22.06 6.05 -7.64
N VAL A 318 -20.88 5.68 -8.12
CA VAL A 318 -20.71 5.12 -9.47
C VAL A 318 -21.47 3.80 -9.60
N VAL A 319 -21.30 2.88 -8.65
CA VAL A 319 -22.00 1.58 -8.69
C VAL A 319 -23.52 1.76 -8.58
N PHE A 320 -24.01 2.64 -7.71
CA PHE A 320 -25.44 2.94 -7.62
C PHE A 320 -26.00 3.60 -8.89
N GLY A 321 -25.23 4.48 -9.53
CA GLY A 321 -25.61 5.09 -10.80
C GLY A 321 -25.79 4.04 -11.90
N VAL A 322 -24.88 3.08 -12.00
CA VAL A 322 -24.98 1.97 -12.96
C VAL A 322 -26.16 1.04 -12.63
N LEU A 323 -26.39 0.73 -11.34
CA LEU A 323 -27.54 -0.06 -10.89
C LEU A 323 -28.87 0.62 -11.21
N ALA A 324 -28.99 1.93 -10.99
CA ALA A 324 -30.18 2.69 -11.30
C ALA A 324 -30.48 2.65 -12.81
N LEU A 325 -29.46 2.84 -13.64
CA LEU A 325 -29.59 2.77 -15.10
C LEU A 325 -30.02 1.37 -15.57
N LEU A 326 -29.50 0.33 -14.92
CA LEU A 326 -29.90 -1.06 -15.15
C LEU A 326 -31.37 -1.28 -14.79
N ILE A 327 -31.84 -0.82 -13.62
CA ILE A 327 -33.25 -0.97 -13.21
C ILE A 327 -34.19 -0.24 -14.18
N VAL A 328 -33.86 1.00 -14.58
CA VAL A 328 -34.65 1.75 -15.56
C VAL A 328 -34.70 1.02 -16.90
N THR A 329 -33.59 0.44 -17.32
CA THR A 329 -33.52 -0.38 -18.53
C THR A 329 -34.45 -1.59 -18.44
N LEU A 330 -34.40 -2.33 -17.32
CA LEU A 330 -35.29 -3.48 -17.10
C LEU A 330 -36.75 -3.06 -17.15
N TYR A 331 -37.08 -1.96 -16.50
CA TYR A 331 -38.43 -1.39 -16.52
C TYR A 331 -38.89 -1.08 -17.95
N LEU A 332 -38.04 -0.44 -18.76
CA LEU A 332 -38.36 -0.15 -20.16
C LEU A 332 -38.54 -1.43 -20.99
N ILE A 333 -37.69 -2.43 -20.79
CA ILE A 333 -37.81 -3.74 -21.46
C ILE A 333 -39.14 -4.42 -21.11
N ILE A 334 -39.63 -4.28 -19.88
CA ILE A 334 -40.89 -4.90 -19.44
C ILE A 334 -42.11 -4.11 -19.92
N ILE A 335 -42.11 -2.78 -19.79
CA ILE A 335 -43.30 -1.95 -20.05
C ILE A 335 -43.53 -1.68 -21.53
N LEU A 336 -42.48 -1.46 -22.33
CA LEU A 336 -42.65 -1.19 -23.77
C LEU A 336 -43.46 -2.28 -24.50
N PRO A 337 -43.19 -3.58 -24.31
CA PRO A 337 -44.01 -4.61 -24.94
C PRO A 337 -45.45 -4.61 -24.40
N MET A 338 -45.68 -4.38 -23.10
CA MET A 338 -47.05 -4.26 -22.58
C MET A 338 -47.82 -3.10 -23.21
N LEU A 339 -47.19 -1.94 -23.43
CA LEU A 339 -47.83 -0.80 -24.08
C LEU A 339 -48.15 -1.10 -25.55
N GLN A 340 -47.22 -1.75 -26.27
CA GLN A 340 -47.45 -2.20 -27.64
C GLN A 340 -48.58 -3.23 -27.74
N MET A 341 -48.72 -4.12 -26.74
CA MET A 341 -49.86 -5.03 -26.65
C MET A 341 -51.18 -4.29 -26.46
N VAL A 342 -51.21 -3.23 -25.64
CA VAL A 342 -52.43 -2.44 -25.41
C VAL A 342 -52.80 -1.59 -26.65
N GLU A 343 -51.81 -1.05 -27.35
CA GLU A 343 -52.05 -0.26 -28.59
C GLU A 343 -52.39 -1.14 -29.80
N GLY A 344 -51.89 -2.38 -29.85
CA GLY A 344 -52.18 -3.37 -30.89
C GLY A 344 -53.56 -4.05 -30.76
N ILE A 345 -54.28 -3.81 -29.65
CA ILE A 345 -55.69 -4.16 -29.53
C ILE A 345 -56.50 -2.98 -30.09
N LYS A 346 -56.62 -2.92 -31.41
CA LYS A 346 -57.62 -2.13 -32.14
C LYS A 346 -58.19 -2.92 -33.30
#